data_AF-A0A7J5ESD5-F1
#
_entry.id   AF-A0A7J5ESD5-F1
#
_cell.length_a   1.000
_cell.length_b   1.000
_cell.length_c   1.000
_cell.angle_alpha   90.00
_cell.angle_beta   90.00
_cell.angle_gamma   90.00
#
_symmetry.space_group_name_H-M   'P 1'
#
loop_
_entity.id
_entity.type
_entity.pdbx_description
1 polymer ?
#
loop_
_entity_poly.entity_id
_entity_poly.type
_entity_poly.pdbx_seq_one_letter_code
_entity_poly.pdbx_strand_id
1 'polypeptide(L)'
;MSTRSRGRHGHKDRQVCRQVADAVAWYLAETDDPLLADLIVIQVDPAPSAARVLVTLAAAHGEIDAVEVMSHLREVADELREEVAVEVHRRHAPELSFRVIPVIATATE
;
A
#
# COMPACT_ATOMS: atom_id res chain seq x y z
N MET A 1 -28.63 -10.23 19.01
CA MET A 1 -28.85 -8.82 18.63
C MET A 1 -27.87 -8.43 17.51
N SER A 2 -28.44 -8.11 16.34
CA SER A 2 -27.93 -7.30 15.22
C SER A 2 -26.57 -7.56 14.57
N THR A 3 -26.53 -8.51 13.63
CA THR A 3 -25.55 -8.58 12.53
C THR A 3 -26.16 -8.11 11.20
N ARG A 4 -26.57 -6.84 11.10
CA ARG A 4 -27.14 -6.27 9.85
C ARG A 4 -26.33 -5.10 9.25
N SER A 5 -25.10 -4.86 9.70
CA SER A 5 -24.27 -3.74 9.20
C SER A 5 -23.07 -4.14 8.31
N ARG A 6 -22.72 -5.42 8.17
CA ARG A 6 -21.47 -5.85 7.48
C ARG A 6 -21.43 -5.55 5.97
N GLY A 7 -22.57 -5.55 5.28
CA GLY A 7 -22.62 -5.34 3.83
C GLY A 7 -22.18 -3.94 3.39
N ARG A 8 -22.68 -2.89 4.04
CA ARG A 8 -22.42 -1.49 3.65
C ARG A 8 -21.02 -0.98 4.05
N HIS A 9 -20.41 -1.57 5.08
CA HIS A 9 -19.04 -1.25 5.48
C HIS A 9 -18.02 -1.89 4.53
N GLY A 10 -18.23 -3.13 4.09
CA GLY A 10 -17.31 -3.79 3.15
C GLY A 10 -17.20 -3.12 1.77
N HIS A 11 -18.26 -2.47 1.27
CA HIS A 11 -18.17 -1.68 0.03
C HIS A 11 -17.33 -0.41 0.21
N LYS A 12 -17.48 0.28 1.35
CA LYS A 12 -16.71 1.48 1.66
C LYS A 12 -15.25 1.16 1.94
N ASP A 13 -14.99 0.07 2.66
CA ASP A 13 -13.63 -0.36 2.96
C ASP A 13 -12.87 -0.72 1.67
N ARG A 14 -13.54 -1.41 0.73
CA ARG A 14 -12.97 -1.68 -0.61
C ARG A 14 -12.73 -0.42 -1.42
N GLN A 15 -13.64 0.56 -1.34
CA GLN A 15 -13.45 1.84 -2.02
C GLN A 15 -12.20 2.56 -1.49
N VAL A 16 -12.02 2.60 -0.17
CA VAL A 16 -10.83 3.19 0.46
C VAL A 16 -9.57 2.41 0.06
N CYS A 17 -9.60 1.08 0.08
CA CYS A 17 -8.43 0.29 -0.33
C CYS A 17 -8.04 0.56 -1.79
N ARG A 18 -9.02 0.76 -2.68
CA ARG A 18 -8.74 1.16 -4.07
C ARG A 18 -8.13 2.55 -4.16
N GLN A 19 -8.69 3.54 -3.45
CA GLN A 19 -8.14 4.90 -3.42
C GLN A 19 -6.70 4.93 -2.87
N VAL A 20 -6.43 4.13 -1.84
CA VAL A 20 -5.07 3.95 -1.31
C VAL A 20 -4.17 3.31 -2.35
N ALA A 21 -4.63 2.27 -3.06
CA ALA A 21 -3.84 1.62 -4.09
C ALA A 21 -3.46 2.60 -5.21
N ASP A 22 -4.43 3.40 -5.66
CA ASP A 22 -4.23 4.41 -6.71
C ASP A 22 -3.24 5.48 -6.23
N ALA A 23 -3.44 6.06 -5.04
CA ALA A 23 -2.56 7.09 -4.48
C ALA A 23 -1.12 6.58 -4.29
N VAL A 24 -0.95 5.36 -3.77
CA VAL A 24 0.38 4.77 -3.60
C VAL A 24 1.02 4.50 -4.97
N ALA A 25 0.28 3.99 -5.94
CA ALA A 25 0.81 3.76 -7.28
C ALA A 25 1.26 5.06 -7.96
N TRP A 26 0.51 6.15 -7.80
CA TRP A 26 0.91 7.47 -8.32
C TRP A 26 2.18 7.99 -7.65
N TYR A 27 2.25 7.92 -6.31
CA TYR A 27 3.44 8.33 -5.59
C TYR A 27 4.69 7.55 -6.03
N LEU A 28 4.58 6.23 -6.15
CA LEU A 28 5.70 5.39 -6.62
C LEU A 28 6.10 5.73 -8.07
N ALA A 29 5.16 6.14 -8.92
CA ALA A 29 5.48 6.55 -10.29
C ALA A 29 6.14 7.94 -10.39
N GLU A 30 5.95 8.81 -9.40
CA GLU A 30 6.45 10.19 -9.40
C GLU A 30 7.67 10.40 -8.48
N THR A 31 8.02 9.41 -7.65
CA THR A 31 9.13 9.51 -6.71
C THR A 31 10.49 9.59 -7.42
N ASP A 32 11.40 10.42 -6.88
CA ASP A 32 12.78 10.52 -7.35
C ASP A 32 13.67 9.37 -6.83
N ASP A 33 13.16 8.53 -5.93
CA ASP A 33 13.86 7.37 -5.39
C ASP A 33 13.79 6.20 -6.37
N PRO A 34 14.92 5.80 -7.00
CA PRO A 34 14.91 4.73 -8.00
C PRO A 34 14.45 3.38 -7.45
N LEU A 35 14.68 3.12 -6.15
CA LEU A 35 14.30 1.86 -5.52
C LEU A 35 12.79 1.80 -5.31
N LEU A 36 12.17 2.92 -4.92
CA LEU A 36 10.72 3.02 -4.78
C LEU A 36 10.03 3.10 -6.15
N ALA A 37 10.64 3.76 -7.13
CA ALA A 37 10.12 3.87 -8.49
C ALA A 37 10.01 2.52 -9.22
N ASP A 38 10.82 1.53 -8.83
CA ASP A 38 10.69 0.17 -9.35
C ASP A 38 9.62 -0.66 -8.64
N LEU A 39 8.94 -0.14 -7.61
CA LEU A 39 7.90 -0.89 -6.90
C LEU A 39 6.55 -0.79 -7.59
N ILE A 40 5.80 -1.90 -7.54
CA ILE A 40 4.39 -1.96 -7.95
C ILE A 40 3.50 -2.41 -6.80
N VAL A 41 2.30 -1.85 -6.75
CA VAL A 41 1.25 -2.25 -5.82
C VAL A 41 0.62 -3.56 -6.29
N ILE A 42 0.79 -4.62 -5.51
CA ILE A 42 0.20 -5.94 -5.77
C ILE A 42 -1.21 -6.03 -5.19
N GLN A 43 -1.37 -5.60 -3.94
CA GLN A 43 -2.64 -5.70 -3.23
C GLN A 43 -2.72 -4.70 -2.08
N VAL A 44 -3.91 -4.18 -1.83
CA VAL A 44 -4.21 -3.37 -0.63
C VAL A 44 -5.37 -3.99 0.12
N ASP A 45 -5.11 -4.39 1.37
CA ASP A 45 -6.09 -5.03 2.24
C ASP A 45 -6.41 -4.17 3.46
N PRO A 46 -7.67 -4.15 3.93
CA PRO A 46 -8.01 -3.55 5.21
C PRO A 46 -7.51 -4.43 6.37
N ALA A 47 -7.02 -3.81 7.45
CA ALA A 47 -6.48 -4.54 8.60
C ALA A 47 -6.82 -3.86 9.93
N PRO A 48 -7.85 -4.26 10.72
CA PRO A 48 -9.05 -5.08 10.47
C PRO A 48 -10.27 -4.28 9.95
N SER A 49 -10.07 -3.00 9.62
CA SER A 49 -11.04 -2.09 8.98
C SER A 49 -10.27 -1.05 8.15
N ALA A 50 -10.93 -0.25 7.31
CA ALA A 50 -10.26 0.79 6.51
C ALA A 50 -9.69 1.99 7.31
N ALA A 51 -9.52 1.86 8.62
CA ALA A 51 -8.70 2.77 9.43
C ALA A 51 -7.20 2.45 9.33
N ARG A 52 -6.85 1.22 8.99
CA ARG A 52 -5.47 0.78 8.72
C ARG A 52 -5.48 -0.17 7.53
N VAL A 53 -4.52 0.01 6.65
CA VAL A 53 -4.43 -0.73 5.39
C VAL A 53 -3.04 -1.32 5.23
N LEU A 54 -3.00 -2.58 4.79
CA LEU A 54 -1.79 -3.29 4.44
C LEU A 54 -1.59 -3.18 2.93
N VAL A 55 -0.54 -2.49 2.54
CA VAL A 55 -0.10 -2.37 1.15
C VAL A 55 0.96 -3.42 0.89
N THR A 56 0.72 -4.26 -0.10
CA THR A 56 1.65 -5.28 -0.56
C THR A 56 2.33 -4.79 -1.83
N LEU A 57 3.65 -4.71 -1.79
CA LEU A 57 4.50 -4.22 -2.85
C LEU A 57 5.42 -5.34 -3.37
N ALA A 58 5.79 -5.27 -4.63
CA ALA A 58 6.83 -6.10 -5.23
C ALA A 58 7.65 -5.25 -6.20
N ALA A 59 8.85 -5.69 -6.54
CA ALA A 59 9.59 -5.09 -7.65
C ALA A 59 8.88 -5.36 -8.97
N ALA A 60 8.85 -4.34 -9.82
CA ALA A 60 8.47 -4.46 -11.22
C ALA A 60 9.54 -5.24 -11.99
N HIS A 61 10.81 -5.05 -11.64
CA HIS A 61 11.92 -5.66 -12.35
C HIS A 61 12.94 -6.29 -11.40
N GLY A 62 13.26 -7.56 -11.64
CA GLY A 62 14.37 -8.23 -10.97
C GLY A 62 14.13 -8.54 -9.50
N GLU A 63 15.23 -8.76 -8.79
CA GLU A 63 15.23 -9.01 -7.35
C GLU A 63 15.38 -7.69 -6.59
N ILE A 64 14.75 -7.62 -5.42
CA ILE A 64 14.80 -6.44 -4.57
C ILE A 64 15.05 -6.81 -3.12
N ASP A 65 15.92 -6.05 -2.45
CA ASP A 65 16.14 -6.23 -1.03
C ASP A 65 14.98 -5.62 -0.24
N ALA A 66 14.14 -6.49 0.31
CA ALA A 66 13.01 -6.09 1.13
C ALA A 66 13.43 -5.24 2.35
N VAL A 67 14.63 -5.41 2.90
CA VAL A 67 15.11 -4.63 4.05
C VAL A 67 15.44 -3.20 3.64
N GLU A 68 16.11 -3.04 2.51
CA GLU A 68 16.44 -1.73 1.94
C GLU A 68 15.17 -0.98 1.55
N VAL A 69 14.26 -1.63 0.82
CA VAL A 69 12.95 -1.06 0.46
C VAL A 69 12.17 -0.62 1.69
N MET A 70 12.08 -1.48 2.71
CA MET A 70 11.36 -1.15 3.94
C MET A 70 12.01 0.02 4.70
N SER A 71 13.30 0.29 4.49
CA SER A 71 13.97 1.45 5.08
C SER A 71 13.58 2.73 4.35
N HIS A 72 13.65 2.72 3.02
CA HIS A 72 13.22 3.85 2.18
C HIS A 72 11.74 4.17 2.37
N LEU A 73 10.87 3.15 2.39
CA LEU A 73 9.44 3.32 2.67
C LEU A 73 9.16 3.95 4.03
N ARG A 74 10.03 3.76 5.04
CA ARG A 74 9.86 4.42 6.35
C ARG A 74 10.22 5.89 6.30
N GLU A 75 11.19 6.27 5.47
CA GLU A 75 11.58 7.68 5.31
C GLU A 75 10.48 8.48 4.62
N VAL A 76 9.78 7.88 3.65
CA VAL A 76 8.68 8.51 2.92
C VAL A 76 7.28 8.22 3.48
N ALA A 77 7.18 7.46 4.58
CA ALA A 77 5.89 6.99 5.09
C ALA A 77 4.92 8.12 5.45
N ASP A 78 5.44 9.21 6.02
CA ASP A 78 4.64 10.36 6.41
C ASP A 78 4.12 11.14 5.19
N GLU A 79 4.98 11.36 4.19
CA GLU A 79 4.61 12.02 2.93
C GLU A 79 3.58 11.19 2.15
N LEU A 80 3.84 9.88 2.00
CA LEU A 80 2.91 8.97 1.34
C LEU A 80 1.53 8.92 2.02
N ARG A 81 1.52 9.08 3.35
CA ARG A 81 0.29 9.15 4.13
C ARG A 81 -0.45 10.47 3.91
N GLU A 82 0.25 11.57 3.68
CA GLU A 82 -0.36 12.85 3.31
C GLU A 82 -1.03 12.77 1.93
N GLU A 83 -0.35 12.20 0.94
CA GLU A 83 -0.91 11.97 -0.40
C GLU A 83 -2.18 11.09 -0.35
N VAL A 84 -2.13 10.00 0.41
CA VAL A 84 -3.30 9.16 0.65
C VAL A 84 -4.42 9.92 1.38
N ALA A 85 -4.08 10.86 2.26
CA ALA A 85 -5.08 11.67 2.96
C ALA A 85 -5.86 12.58 2.00
N VAL A 86 -5.17 13.16 1.02
CA VAL A 86 -5.75 13.99 -0.04
C VAL A 86 -6.74 13.15 -0.86
N GLU A 87 -6.35 11.95 -1.26
CA GLU A 87 -7.16 11.11 -2.16
C GLU A 87 -8.37 10.46 -1.46
N VAL A 88 -8.24 10.04 -0.20
CA VAL A 88 -9.29 9.29 0.52
C VAL A 88 -10.44 10.20 1.02
N HIS A 89 -10.32 11.54 0.91
CA HIS A 89 -11.38 12.52 1.23
C HIS A 89 -12.10 12.26 2.58
N ARG A 90 -11.35 11.80 3.59
CA ARG A 90 -11.88 11.41 4.91
C ARG A 90 -11.26 12.27 6.00
N ARG A 91 -12.00 12.45 7.11
CA ARG A 91 -11.53 13.16 8.32
C ARG A 91 -10.19 12.63 8.88
N HIS A 92 -9.87 11.35 8.66
CA HIS A 92 -8.62 10.74 9.08
C HIS A 92 -8.08 9.83 7.98
N ALA A 93 -6.84 10.08 7.57
CA ALA A 93 -6.09 9.20 6.68
C ALA A 93 -5.85 7.84 7.35
N PRO A 94 -5.98 6.73 6.61
CA PRO A 94 -5.69 5.42 7.14
C PRO A 94 -4.20 5.31 7.52
N GLU A 95 -3.91 4.50 8.52
CA GLU A 95 -2.54 4.09 8.82
C GLU A 95 -2.06 3.13 7.72
N LEU A 96 -0.90 3.41 7.12
CA LEU A 96 -0.30 2.56 6.09
C LEU A 96 0.64 1.56 6.76
N SER A 97 0.57 0.31 6.32
CA SER A 97 1.54 -0.71 6.69
C SER A 97 2.00 -1.40 5.42
N PHE A 98 3.29 -1.70 5.33
CA PHE A 98 3.89 -2.22 4.11
C PHE A 98 4.33 -3.67 4.28
N ARG A 99 4.17 -4.43 3.20
CA ARG A 99 4.74 -5.76 3.03
C ARG A 99 5.38 -5.82 1.66
N VAL A 100 6.66 -6.14 1.61
CA VAL A 100 7.40 -6.33 0.35
C VAL A 100 7.49 -7.83 0.08
N ILE A 101 7.09 -8.26 -1.12
CA ILE A 101 7.29 -9.63 -1.58
C ILE A 101 8.68 -9.70 -2.21
N PRO A 102 9.63 -10.45 -1.63
CA PRO A 102 10.89 -10.70 -2.28
C PRO A 102 10.65 -11.60 -3.49
N VAL A 103 11.06 -11.15 -4.67
CA VAL A 103 11.28 -12.07 -5.79
C VAL A 103 12.64 -12.70 -5.55
N ILE A 104 12.63 -13.90 -4.98
CA ILE A 104 13.79 -14.79 -5.05
C ILE A 104 13.73 -15.46 -6.42
N ALA A 105 14.75 -15.28 -7.25
CA ALA A 105 14.87 -16.09 -8.45
C ALA A 105 14.87 -17.55 -8.01
N THR A 106 13.79 -18.26 -8.33
CA THR A 106 13.81 -19.72 -8.22
C THR A 106 14.86 -20.20 -9.20
N ALA A 107 16.05 -20.52 -8.68
CA ALA A 107 17.08 -21.23 -9.42
C ALA A 107 16.42 -22.50 -9.96
N THR A 108 16.09 -22.47 -11.25
CA THR A 108 15.66 -23.66 -11.96
C THR A 108 16.96 -24.36 -12.34
N GLU A 109 17.32 -25.37 -11.55
CA GLU A 109 18.33 -26.38 -11.90
C GLU A 109 17.93 -27.17 -13.14
#